data_AF-C1EFL8-F1
#
_entry.id   AF-C1EFL8-F1
#
_cell.length_a   1.000
_cell.length_b   1.000
_cell.length_c   1.000
_cell.angle_alpha   90.00
_cell.angle_beta   90.00
_cell.angle_gamma   90.00
#
_symmetry.space_group_name_H-M   'P 1'
#
loop_
_entity.id
_entity.type
_entity.pdbx_description
1 polymer ?
#
loop_
_entity_poly.entity_id
_entity_poly.type
_entity_poly.pdbx_seq_one_letter_code
_entity_poly.pdbx_strand_id
1 'polypeptide(L)'
;MSRLGLEATAREAGEACGGGAALFSIVSEVREWAEGAARRAVAAGDFATVGEPRDDDGVDEDNEDEGDGDEDDDDADDDEVEVGRWWESEDTDPALVEAATMEALDAETRLRRALGTDAPFVVGAGGGRWTFVVGLVGKPSAGKSTFFNAARELAETDRGAARCAPHPFTTIEPNVGRAFAPVPCPCAAAGLRGTCDPAHGSEDVDGEHCRRIPVLVKDVAGLVPGAHAGRGRGNAFLNDLCDADVLVHVVDASGRTDREGVDQVGDSGVIGDSGVGVAGDIQWVREELHRWIFGNVRRKWRTVRRRPERLQDLFVGYHCVRATVDAALDRMPNNVPDPRGGITRERALAWTERELHLLVAHFLRVRFPILLALNKADVVGADVGIAAVRARWPGEPSVPTSARLDPGGVRRALKAAVGLKPPTLGFPVDDLDTGASRGGRRGGGGGGVGTADDASTERVGSLRECVVLRPGSTAWDLFGAVQSRGGGGDTGGGDGGSVVAARGEFVRAECRDGPGGCRRRLMRRDEAIHEGNCVVKFYVNQKASWQGKKK
;
A
#
# COMPACT_ATOMS: atom_id res chain seq x y z
N MET A 1 -0.42 36.63 50.32
CA MET A 1 0.08 37.63 49.36
C MET A 1 1.13 36.95 48.49
N SER A 2 0.93 36.62 47.22
CA SER A 2 -0.22 36.50 46.30
C SER A 2 0.46 36.32 44.93
N ARG A 3 0.20 35.25 44.16
CA ARG A 3 -0.83 35.27 43.09
C ARG A 3 -0.97 36.69 42.55
N LEU A 4 -0.10 37.16 41.64
CA LEU A 4 -0.24 38.38 40.81
C LEU A 4 1.08 38.66 40.07
N GLY A 5 1.41 37.85 39.07
CA GLY A 5 2.58 38.11 38.22
C GLY A 5 2.55 37.46 36.85
N LEU A 6 1.68 36.48 36.64
CA LEU A 6 1.54 35.75 35.36
C LEU A 6 0.09 35.64 34.86
N GLU A 7 -0.85 36.37 35.49
CA GLU A 7 -2.26 36.44 35.05
C GLU A 7 -2.63 37.79 34.38
N ALA A 8 -1.65 38.69 34.15
CA ALA A 8 -1.93 40.04 33.64
C ALA A 8 -1.72 40.24 32.12
N THR A 9 -1.25 39.23 31.38
CA THR A 9 -1.14 39.29 29.91
C THR A 9 -2.08 38.34 29.18
N ALA A 10 -2.95 37.64 29.90
CA ALA A 10 -3.99 36.77 29.34
C ALA A 10 -5.39 37.39 29.37
N ARG A 11 -5.53 38.67 29.78
CA ARG A 11 -6.82 39.34 29.97
C ARG A 11 -7.05 40.61 29.13
N GLU A 12 -6.27 40.80 28.07
CA GLU A 12 -6.53 41.82 27.03
C GLU A 12 -6.62 41.25 25.60
N ALA A 13 -6.51 39.93 25.42
CA ALA A 13 -6.74 39.27 24.13
C ALA A 13 -7.99 38.36 24.14
N GLY A 14 -8.83 38.49 25.16
CA GLY A 14 -10.05 37.67 25.37
C GLY A 14 -11.37 38.34 25.00
N GLU A 15 -11.39 39.62 24.63
CA GLU A 15 -12.61 40.35 24.25
C GLU A 15 -12.37 41.18 22.98
N ALA A 16 -12.23 40.48 21.85
CA ALA A 16 -12.54 41.01 20.53
C ALA A 16 -12.98 39.85 19.62
N CYS A 17 -13.97 39.08 20.09
CA CYS A 17 -14.73 38.18 19.24
C CYS A 17 -15.54 39.02 18.22
N GLY A 18 -14.99 39.14 17.00
CA GLY A 18 -15.69 39.70 15.84
C GLY A 18 -15.19 39.16 14.49
N GLY A 19 -14.34 38.11 14.48
CA GLY A 19 -13.64 37.65 13.27
C GLY A 19 -14.38 36.67 12.37
N GLY A 20 -15.48 36.05 12.83
CA GLY A 20 -16.21 35.06 12.03
C GLY A 20 -17.11 35.67 10.94
N ALA A 21 -17.73 36.82 11.23
CA ALA A 21 -18.64 37.48 10.30
C ALA A 21 -17.89 38.24 9.20
N ALA A 22 -16.72 38.82 9.49
CA ALA A 22 -15.90 39.55 8.52
C ALA A 22 -15.30 38.63 7.44
N LEU A 23 -14.86 37.41 7.82
CA LEU A 23 -14.34 36.43 6.88
C LEU A 23 -15.44 35.83 5.98
N PHE A 24 -16.65 35.63 6.51
CA PHE A 24 -17.80 35.21 5.70
C PHE A 24 -18.23 36.30 4.70
N SER A 25 -18.18 37.58 5.10
CA SER A 25 -18.49 38.71 4.23
C SER A 25 -17.49 38.88 3.09
N ILE A 26 -16.19 38.72 3.37
CA ILE A 26 -15.13 38.81 2.35
C ILE A 26 -15.22 37.64 1.36
N VAL A 27 -15.51 36.42 1.84
CA VAL A 27 -15.67 35.25 0.97
C VAL A 27 -16.93 35.36 0.11
N SER A 28 -18.04 35.93 0.62
CA SER A 28 -19.23 36.15 -0.21
C SER A 28 -19.04 37.27 -1.24
N GLU A 29 -18.37 38.37 -0.88
CA GLU A 29 -18.07 39.46 -1.81
C GLU A 29 -17.13 39.03 -2.95
N VAL A 30 -16.10 38.21 -2.64
CA VAL A 30 -15.21 37.66 -3.66
C VAL A 30 -15.94 36.70 -4.60
N ARG A 31 -16.90 35.93 -4.07
CA ARG A 31 -17.73 35.01 -4.87
C ARG A 31 -18.71 35.75 -5.76
N GLU A 32 -19.41 36.78 -5.26
CA GLU A 32 -20.30 37.62 -6.09
C GLU A 32 -19.53 38.40 -7.16
N TRP A 33 -18.31 38.84 -6.85
CA TRP A 33 -17.45 39.49 -7.83
C TRP A 33 -17.02 38.54 -8.96
N ALA A 34 -16.63 37.30 -8.63
CA ALA A 34 -16.24 36.27 -9.59
C ALA A 34 -17.43 35.80 -10.46
N GLU A 35 -18.59 35.57 -9.85
CA GLU A 35 -19.82 35.20 -10.58
C GLU A 35 -20.31 36.36 -11.46
N GLY A 36 -20.16 37.61 -11.02
CA GLY A 36 -20.46 38.81 -11.82
C GLY A 36 -19.48 39.02 -12.98
N ALA A 37 -18.20 38.68 -12.81
CA ALA A 37 -17.19 38.74 -13.88
C ALA A 37 -17.45 37.68 -14.96
N ALA A 38 -17.82 36.45 -14.57
CA ALA A 38 -18.16 35.37 -15.48
C ALA A 38 -19.41 35.70 -16.32
N ARG A 39 -20.45 36.28 -15.72
CA ARG A 39 -21.66 36.71 -16.44
C ARG A 39 -21.40 37.84 -17.45
N ARG A 40 -20.47 38.76 -17.14
CA ARG A 40 -20.06 39.83 -18.08
C ARG A 40 -19.22 39.31 -19.24
N ALA A 41 -18.38 38.29 -19.02
CA ALA A 41 -17.62 37.65 -20.09
C ALA A 41 -18.52 36.89 -21.08
N VAL A 42 -19.55 36.19 -20.58
CA VAL A 42 -20.54 35.49 -21.42
C VAL A 42 -21.41 36.48 -22.20
N ALA A 43 -21.79 37.61 -21.60
CA ALA A 43 -22.56 38.66 -22.27
C ALA A 43 -21.75 39.44 -23.32
N ALA A 44 -20.41 39.40 -23.27
CA ALA A 44 -19.53 40.09 -24.20
C ALA A 44 -19.24 39.32 -25.50
N GLY A 45 -19.65 38.04 -25.60
CA GLY A 45 -19.58 37.27 -26.85
C GLY A 45 -18.16 36.95 -27.35
N ASP A 46 -17.13 37.06 -26.52
CA ASP A 46 -15.75 36.78 -26.90
C ASP A 46 -15.43 35.28 -26.81
N PHE A 47 -15.78 34.53 -27.84
CA PHE A 47 -15.07 33.29 -28.20
C PHE A 47 -14.83 33.24 -29.71
N ALA A 48 -13.56 33.17 -30.08
CA ALA A 48 -13.09 33.11 -31.45
C ALA A 48 -13.39 31.73 -32.08
N THR A 49 -14.11 31.74 -33.20
CA THR A 49 -14.31 30.60 -34.09
C THR A 49 -13.03 30.27 -34.86
N VAL A 50 -12.59 29.01 -34.87
CA VAL A 50 -11.61 28.48 -35.83
C VAL A 50 -12.28 27.35 -36.62
N GLY A 51 -12.20 27.44 -37.95
CA GLY A 51 -13.03 26.74 -38.90
C GLY A 51 -12.55 25.36 -39.36
N GLU A 52 -13.43 24.78 -40.18
CA GLU A 52 -13.34 23.47 -40.84
C GLU A 52 -12.11 23.29 -41.74
N PRO A 53 -11.74 22.04 -42.05
CA PRO A 53 -11.89 21.61 -43.44
C PRO A 53 -12.48 20.20 -43.65
N ARG A 54 -12.92 20.03 -44.90
CA ARG A 54 -13.69 18.97 -45.57
C ARG A 54 -13.01 17.59 -45.69
N ASP A 55 -13.87 16.57 -45.62
CA ASP A 55 -14.05 15.34 -46.42
C ASP A 55 -12.87 14.77 -47.23
N ASP A 56 -12.54 13.50 -46.96
CA ASP A 56 -12.28 12.49 -48.01
C ASP A 56 -12.65 11.08 -47.50
N ASP A 57 -13.27 10.31 -48.38
CA ASP A 57 -13.93 9.03 -48.16
C ASP A 57 -12.95 7.84 -48.17
N GLY A 58 -13.24 6.81 -47.35
CA GLY A 58 -12.46 5.57 -47.35
C GLY A 58 -13.10 4.49 -46.47
N VAL A 59 -14.16 3.88 -47.00
CA VAL A 59 -14.82 2.68 -46.48
C VAL A 59 -13.84 1.51 -46.46
N ASP A 60 -13.79 0.78 -45.34
CA ASP A 60 -13.59 -0.67 -45.33
C ASP A 60 -14.27 -1.25 -44.08
N GLU A 61 -15.21 -2.15 -44.35
CA GLU A 61 -16.08 -2.86 -43.43
C GLU A 61 -15.38 -4.04 -42.74
N ASP A 62 -16.06 -4.56 -41.71
CA ASP A 62 -15.93 -5.90 -41.12
C ASP A 62 -14.87 -6.14 -40.04
N ASN A 63 -15.32 -6.07 -38.78
CA ASN A 63 -15.26 -7.25 -37.92
C ASN A 63 -16.30 -7.16 -36.78
N GLU A 64 -17.27 -8.06 -36.84
CA GLU A 64 -18.32 -8.29 -35.86
C GLU A 64 -17.70 -8.92 -34.59
N ASP A 65 -17.93 -8.30 -33.43
CA ASP A 65 -17.64 -8.90 -32.11
C ASP A 65 -18.98 -9.37 -31.52
N GLU A 66 -19.08 -10.68 -31.29
CA GLU A 66 -20.28 -11.36 -30.82
C GLU A 66 -20.51 -11.12 -29.33
N GLY A 67 -21.56 -10.34 -29.04
CA GLY A 67 -22.58 -10.54 -28.00
C GLY A 67 -22.19 -11.10 -26.62
N ASP A 68 -22.22 -10.22 -25.61
CA ASP A 68 -22.76 -10.54 -24.30
C ASP A 68 -24.02 -9.69 -24.08
N GLY A 69 -25.18 -10.35 -24.16
CA GLY A 69 -26.49 -9.74 -23.96
C GLY A 69 -26.79 -9.51 -22.48
N ASP A 70 -26.77 -8.25 -22.06
CA ASP A 70 -27.52 -7.79 -20.90
C ASP A 70 -28.83 -7.20 -21.43
N GLU A 71 -29.94 -7.82 -21.05
CA GLU A 71 -31.31 -7.44 -21.42
C GLU A 71 -31.59 -5.96 -21.12
N ASP A 72 -32.07 -5.26 -22.15
CA ASP A 72 -32.54 -3.88 -22.13
C ASP A 72 -33.75 -3.73 -21.20
N ASP A 73 -33.52 -3.38 -19.93
CA ASP A 73 -34.54 -2.87 -19.02
C ASP A 73 -34.83 -1.39 -19.33
N ASP A 74 -35.90 -1.19 -20.10
CA ASP A 74 -36.80 -0.03 -20.21
C ASP A 74 -36.16 1.38 -20.16
N ASP A 75 -36.08 1.96 -21.36
CA ASP A 75 -35.92 3.38 -21.65
C ASP A 75 -37.11 4.19 -21.08
N ALA A 76 -37.02 4.57 -19.80
CA ALA A 76 -37.65 5.78 -19.31
C ALA A 76 -36.67 6.93 -19.49
N ASP A 77 -36.93 7.76 -20.50
CA ASP A 77 -36.27 9.04 -20.76
C ASP A 77 -36.31 9.93 -19.49
N ASP A 78 -35.26 9.87 -18.67
CA ASP A 78 -34.93 10.94 -17.74
C ASP A 78 -34.28 12.06 -18.57
N ASP A 79 -35.12 12.99 -19.04
CA ASP A 79 -34.76 14.33 -19.53
C ASP A 79 -34.14 15.17 -18.40
N GLU A 80 -33.10 14.65 -17.72
CA GLU A 80 -32.25 15.44 -16.84
C GLU A 80 -31.42 16.39 -17.70
N VAL A 81 -31.84 17.66 -17.68
CA VAL A 81 -31.19 18.85 -18.24
C VAL A 81 -29.67 18.68 -18.42
N GLU A 82 -29.20 18.89 -19.65
CA GLU A 82 -27.84 18.74 -20.21
C GLU A 82 -26.67 19.48 -19.49
N VAL A 83 -26.84 19.96 -18.27
CA VAL A 83 -25.79 20.71 -17.57
C VAL A 83 -24.86 19.77 -16.81
N GLY A 84 -23.65 19.61 -17.32
CA GLY A 84 -22.49 19.15 -16.54
C GLY A 84 -22.22 17.64 -16.56
N ARG A 85 -22.33 16.97 -17.73
CA ARG A 85 -21.83 15.60 -17.95
C ARG A 85 -20.30 15.55 -17.95
N TRP A 86 -19.68 15.99 -16.86
CA TRP A 86 -18.23 16.06 -16.70
C TRP A 86 -17.54 14.71 -16.90
N TRP A 87 -18.25 13.60 -16.70
CA TRP A 87 -17.74 12.25 -16.91
C TRP A 87 -17.63 11.84 -18.39
N GLU A 88 -18.25 12.58 -19.32
CA GLU A 88 -18.13 12.39 -20.78
C GLU A 88 -16.99 13.23 -21.37
N SER A 89 -16.44 14.19 -20.61
CA SER A 89 -15.25 14.94 -21.01
C SER A 89 -14.04 14.02 -21.14
N GLU A 90 -13.23 14.21 -22.18
CA GLU A 90 -11.94 13.53 -22.31
C GLU A 90 -10.86 14.22 -21.46
N ASP A 91 -10.97 15.52 -21.27
CA ASP A 91 -10.01 16.34 -20.53
C ASP A 91 -10.18 16.20 -19.02
N THR A 92 -9.07 16.34 -18.30
CA THR A 92 -9.00 16.33 -16.83
C THR A 92 -8.16 17.53 -16.40
N ASP A 93 -8.69 18.39 -15.53
CA ASP A 93 -7.97 19.56 -15.02
C ASP A 93 -6.82 19.13 -14.08
N PRO A 94 -5.54 19.37 -14.43
CA PRO A 94 -4.41 19.04 -13.56
C PRO A 94 -4.48 19.72 -12.18
N ALA A 95 -5.08 20.91 -12.10
CA ALA A 95 -5.22 21.63 -10.84
C ALA A 95 -6.16 20.91 -9.87
N LEU A 96 -7.21 20.26 -10.37
CA LEU A 96 -8.12 19.43 -9.55
C LEU A 96 -7.42 18.18 -9.02
N VAL A 97 -6.58 17.54 -9.85
CA VAL A 97 -5.77 16.38 -9.42
C VAL A 97 -4.81 16.77 -8.29
N GLU A 98 -4.08 17.88 -8.45
CA GLU A 98 -3.17 18.36 -7.42
C GLU A 98 -3.90 18.74 -6.14
N ALA A 99 -4.99 19.51 -6.24
CA ALA A 99 -5.79 19.91 -5.08
C ALA A 99 -6.33 18.70 -4.31
N ALA A 100 -6.89 17.70 -5.00
CA ALA A 100 -7.40 16.49 -4.36
C ALA A 100 -6.28 15.66 -3.72
N THR A 101 -5.12 15.56 -4.37
CA THR A 101 -3.95 14.85 -3.84
C THR A 101 -3.45 15.51 -2.54
N MET A 102 -3.37 16.84 -2.52
CA MET A 102 -2.94 17.59 -1.34
C MET A 102 -3.95 17.49 -0.20
N GLU A 103 -5.25 17.53 -0.50
CA GLU A 103 -6.31 17.34 0.48
C GLU A 103 -6.25 15.94 1.11
N ALA A 104 -6.10 14.89 0.29
CA ALA A 104 -5.98 13.52 0.78
C ALA A 104 -4.73 13.30 1.64
N LEU A 105 -3.61 13.93 1.28
CA LEU A 105 -2.37 13.90 2.07
C LEU A 105 -2.54 14.59 3.43
N ASP A 106 -3.17 15.76 3.46
CA ASP A 106 -3.44 16.48 4.71
C ASP A 106 -4.39 15.70 5.62
N ALA A 107 -5.45 15.11 5.06
CA ALA A 107 -6.38 14.25 5.80
C ALA A 107 -5.67 13.04 6.42
N GLU A 108 -4.79 12.36 5.67
CA GLU A 108 -4.00 11.26 6.22
C GLU A 108 -2.99 11.72 7.27
N THR A 109 -2.32 12.86 7.05
CA THR A 109 -1.38 13.43 8.03
C THR A 109 -2.10 13.74 9.34
N ARG A 110 -3.31 14.31 9.27
CA ARG A 110 -4.18 14.52 10.43
C ARG A 110 -4.56 13.20 11.12
N LEU A 111 -4.94 12.18 10.35
CA LEU A 111 -5.29 10.86 10.88
C LEU A 111 -4.12 10.20 11.62
N ARG A 112 -2.93 10.20 11.01
CA ARG A 112 -1.70 9.64 11.61
C ARG A 112 -1.29 10.41 12.86
N ARG A 113 -1.47 11.73 12.90
CA ARG A 113 -1.23 12.53 14.13
C ARG A 113 -2.22 12.20 15.24
N ALA A 114 -3.49 11.98 14.89
CA ALA A 114 -4.54 11.69 15.87
C ALA A 114 -4.44 10.27 16.45
N LEU A 115 -4.09 9.28 15.61
CA LEU A 115 -4.11 7.86 15.97
C LEU A 115 -2.72 7.24 16.15
N GLY A 116 -1.64 7.96 15.85
CA GLY A 116 -0.28 7.44 15.91
C GLY A 116 -0.05 6.30 14.91
N THR A 117 0.77 5.31 15.29
CA THR A 117 0.98 4.06 14.54
C THR A 117 -0.25 3.16 14.51
N ASP A 118 -1.28 3.47 15.29
CA ASP A 118 -2.50 2.67 15.44
C ASP A 118 -3.62 3.12 14.48
N ALA A 119 -3.30 3.96 13.50
CA ALA A 119 -4.27 4.34 12.45
C ALA A 119 -4.82 3.06 11.80
N PRO A 120 -6.14 2.82 11.84
CA PRO A 120 -6.71 1.55 11.42
C PRO A 120 -6.46 1.35 9.94
N PHE A 121 -5.71 0.30 9.62
CA PHE A 121 -5.64 -0.19 8.26
C PHE A 121 -6.96 -0.86 7.92
N VAL A 122 -7.38 -0.80 6.66
CA VAL A 122 -8.60 -1.49 6.23
C VAL A 122 -8.38 -3.00 6.42
N VAL A 123 -9.06 -3.53 7.42
CA VAL A 123 -9.14 -4.97 7.69
C VAL A 123 -10.24 -5.52 6.80
N GLY A 124 -9.87 -6.31 5.80
CA GLY A 124 -10.85 -7.04 4.99
C GLY A 124 -11.49 -8.17 5.81
N ALA A 125 -12.72 -8.54 5.45
CA ALA A 125 -13.35 -9.75 5.95
C ALA A 125 -12.63 -10.97 5.35
N GLY A 126 -11.69 -11.55 6.07
CA GLY A 126 -10.91 -12.71 5.63
C GLY A 126 -9.42 -12.51 5.83
N GLY A 127 -8.87 -13.21 6.83
CA GLY A 127 -7.44 -13.25 7.10
C GLY A 127 -6.78 -14.49 6.52
N GLY A 128 -5.47 -14.48 6.45
CA GLY A 128 -4.72 -15.57 5.86
C GLY A 128 -3.26 -15.23 5.66
N ARG A 129 -2.48 -16.21 5.20
CA ARG A 129 -1.08 -16.01 4.83
C ARG A 129 -0.99 -14.88 3.81
N TRP A 130 -0.07 -13.96 4.08
CA TRP A 130 0.15 -12.81 3.23
C TRP A 130 1.53 -12.89 2.59
N THR A 131 1.53 -12.96 1.27
CA THR A 131 2.71 -12.64 0.47
C THR A 131 2.73 -11.14 0.29
N PHE A 132 3.49 -10.44 1.12
CA PHE A 132 3.55 -8.98 1.10
C PHE A 132 4.37 -8.50 -0.10
N VAL A 133 3.78 -7.66 -0.96
CA VAL A 133 4.43 -7.17 -2.20
C VAL A 133 4.74 -5.68 -2.11
N VAL A 134 6.00 -5.32 -2.33
CA VAL A 134 6.49 -3.94 -2.45
C VAL A 134 6.68 -3.62 -3.94
N GLY A 135 5.89 -2.68 -4.47
CA GLY A 135 6.03 -2.21 -5.85
C GLY A 135 6.99 -1.02 -5.94
N LEU A 136 8.00 -1.10 -6.81
CA LEU A 136 8.89 0.04 -7.09
C LEU A 136 8.33 0.86 -8.25
N VAL A 137 8.18 2.17 -8.04
CA VAL A 137 7.70 3.12 -9.06
C VAL A 137 8.61 4.32 -9.18
N GLY A 138 8.53 5.00 -10.32
CA GLY A 138 9.30 6.21 -10.59
C GLY A 138 9.74 6.29 -12.04
N LYS A 139 10.22 7.47 -12.41
CA LYS A 139 10.72 7.76 -13.77
C LYS A 139 11.90 6.85 -14.18
N PRO A 140 12.20 6.72 -15.47
CA PRO A 140 13.41 6.03 -15.93
C PRO A 140 14.66 6.67 -15.30
N SER A 141 15.73 5.89 -15.12
CA SER A 141 17.01 6.38 -14.56
C SER A 141 17.00 6.91 -13.11
N ALA A 142 15.86 6.85 -12.38
CA ALA A 142 15.79 7.18 -10.96
C ALA A 142 16.54 6.18 -10.05
N GLY A 143 16.89 5.00 -10.58
CA GLY A 143 17.62 3.94 -9.88
C GLY A 143 16.74 2.83 -9.30
N LYS A 144 15.55 2.58 -9.86
CA LYS A 144 14.63 1.51 -9.45
C LYS A 144 15.27 0.12 -9.48
N SER A 145 15.86 -0.27 -10.62
CA SER A 145 16.51 -1.58 -10.75
C SER A 145 17.76 -1.71 -9.87
N THR A 146 18.45 -0.60 -9.58
CA THR A 146 19.54 -0.60 -8.59
C THR A 146 19.01 -0.85 -7.17
N PHE A 147 17.89 -0.21 -6.80
CA PHE A 147 17.21 -0.46 -5.53
C PHE A 147 16.73 -1.92 -5.43
N PHE A 148 16.15 -2.45 -6.51
CA PHE A 148 15.71 -3.85 -6.59
C PHE A 148 16.87 -4.81 -6.36
N ASN A 149 17.99 -4.64 -7.06
CA ASN A 149 19.16 -5.49 -6.91
C ASN A 149 19.74 -5.39 -5.48
N ALA A 150 19.86 -4.19 -4.93
CA ALA A 150 20.33 -4.00 -3.55
C ALA A 150 19.39 -4.67 -2.53
N ALA A 151 18.07 -4.55 -2.71
CA ALA A 151 17.08 -5.23 -1.86
C ALA A 151 17.20 -6.76 -1.92
N ARG A 152 17.60 -7.31 -3.07
CA ARG A 152 17.79 -8.74 -3.31
C ARG A 152 19.12 -9.26 -2.76
N GLU A 153 20.21 -8.54 -2.95
CA GLU A 153 21.52 -8.89 -2.39
C GLU A 153 21.47 -8.96 -0.86
N LEU A 154 20.70 -8.06 -0.23
CA LEU A 154 20.42 -8.13 1.21
C LEU A 154 19.81 -9.47 1.63
N ALA A 155 19.05 -10.12 0.75
CA ALA A 155 18.44 -11.43 0.98
C ALA A 155 19.40 -12.60 0.80
N GLU A 156 20.47 -12.45 0.01
CA GLU A 156 21.46 -13.50 -0.22
C GLU A 156 22.38 -13.73 1.00
N THR A 157 22.47 -12.74 1.89
CA THR A 157 23.21 -12.85 3.16
C THR A 157 22.45 -13.62 4.26
N ASP A 158 21.24 -14.12 3.98
CA ASP A 158 20.41 -14.84 4.94
C ASP A 158 20.85 -16.31 5.14
N ARG A 159 20.79 -16.79 6.40
CA ARG A 159 21.28 -18.12 6.84
C ARG A 159 20.43 -19.32 6.38
N GLY A 160 19.44 -19.09 5.51
CA GLY A 160 18.54 -20.12 5.00
C GLY A 160 17.97 -19.85 3.60
N ALA A 161 18.46 -18.83 2.89
CA ALA A 161 17.98 -18.56 1.54
C ALA A 161 18.59 -19.56 0.55
N ALA A 162 17.76 -20.48 0.04
CA ALA A 162 18.03 -21.10 -1.25
C ALA A 162 18.19 -19.97 -2.27
N ARG A 163 19.30 -19.98 -3.04
CA ARG A 163 19.61 -18.99 -4.07
C ARG A 163 18.47 -18.99 -5.09
N CYS A 164 17.52 -18.07 -4.92
CA CYS A 164 16.46 -17.89 -5.89
C CYS A 164 17.08 -17.01 -6.98
N ALA A 165 17.62 -17.66 -8.02
CA ALA A 165 18.17 -16.98 -9.17
C ALA A 165 17.11 -16.00 -9.73
N PRO A 166 17.51 -14.80 -10.20
CA PRO A 166 16.60 -14.01 -11.01
C PRO A 166 16.14 -14.91 -12.17
N HIS A 167 14.83 -15.03 -12.37
CA HIS A 167 14.30 -15.44 -13.66
C HIS A 167 13.95 -14.16 -14.41
N PRO A 168 14.91 -13.59 -15.17
CA PRO A 168 14.59 -12.51 -16.09
C PRO A 168 13.76 -13.12 -17.21
N PHE A 169 12.44 -12.97 -17.13
CA PHE A 169 11.62 -13.07 -18.33
C PHE A 169 11.79 -11.74 -19.07
N THR A 170 12.47 -11.83 -20.20
CA THR A 170 12.77 -10.73 -21.13
C THR A 170 11.63 -9.72 -21.24
N THR A 171 11.97 -8.43 -21.07
CA THR A 171 11.34 -7.18 -21.58
C THR A 171 9.81 -7.03 -21.57
N ILE A 172 8.99 -7.98 -21.11
CA ILE A 172 7.52 -7.96 -21.19
C ILE A 172 6.88 -8.07 -19.81
N GLU A 173 7.55 -8.68 -18.83
CA GLU A 173 7.03 -8.87 -17.46
C GLU A 173 7.89 -8.14 -16.41
N PRO A 174 7.29 -7.62 -15.33
CA PRO A 174 7.98 -6.92 -14.26
C PRO A 174 8.94 -7.85 -13.50
N ASN A 175 10.10 -7.35 -13.09
CA ASN A 175 11.05 -8.16 -12.33
C ASN A 175 10.53 -8.37 -10.90
N VAL A 176 10.23 -9.62 -10.54
CA VAL A 176 9.82 -10.00 -9.19
C VAL A 176 10.97 -10.70 -8.48
N GLY A 177 11.25 -10.30 -7.24
CA GLY A 177 12.31 -10.88 -6.45
C GLY A 177 11.99 -10.93 -4.96
N ARG A 178 12.41 -12.00 -4.29
CA ARG A 178 12.28 -12.15 -2.84
C ARG A 178 13.28 -11.26 -2.09
N ALA A 179 12.82 -10.34 -1.27
CA ALA A 179 13.66 -9.59 -0.33
C ALA A 179 13.28 -9.93 1.12
N PHE A 180 14.00 -9.33 2.07
CA PHE A 180 13.60 -9.36 3.46
C PHE A 180 13.49 -7.94 4.00
N ALA A 181 12.36 -7.65 4.64
CA ALA A 181 12.14 -6.36 5.28
C ALA A 181 12.37 -6.50 6.80
N PRO A 182 13.12 -5.58 7.42
CA PRO A 182 13.16 -5.47 8.87
C PRO A 182 11.80 -5.02 9.39
N VAL A 183 11.27 -5.72 10.38
CA VAL A 183 10.05 -5.34 11.11
C VAL A 183 10.29 -5.48 12.62
N PRO A 184 9.67 -4.63 13.46
CA PRO A 184 9.78 -4.74 14.92
C PRO A 184 9.51 -6.17 15.38
N CYS A 185 10.43 -6.73 16.18
CA CYS A 185 10.29 -8.09 16.66
C CYS A 185 9.39 -8.11 17.91
N PRO A 186 8.28 -8.87 17.93
CA PRO A 186 7.38 -8.91 19.08
C PRO A 186 7.95 -9.73 20.25
N CYS A 187 9.21 -10.17 20.18
CA CYS A 187 9.85 -10.92 21.27
C CYS A 187 9.88 -10.13 22.58
N ALA A 188 9.99 -8.80 22.52
CA ALA A 188 9.90 -7.96 23.72
C ALA A 188 8.50 -8.01 24.33
N ALA A 189 7.45 -7.79 23.52
CA ALA A 189 6.05 -7.87 23.94
C ALA A 189 5.68 -9.26 24.48
N ALA A 190 6.23 -10.33 23.87
CA ALA A 190 6.02 -11.71 24.27
C ALA A 190 6.85 -12.18 25.47
N GLY A 191 7.75 -11.35 26.02
CA GLY A 191 8.63 -11.73 27.13
C GLY A 191 9.74 -12.72 26.77
N LEU A 192 10.16 -12.73 25.50
CA LEU A 192 11.14 -13.63 24.89
C LEU A 192 12.34 -12.86 24.30
N ARG A 193 12.59 -11.64 24.78
CA ARG A 193 13.72 -10.82 24.31
C ARG A 193 15.04 -11.51 24.67
N GLY A 194 15.97 -11.55 23.72
CA GLY A 194 17.30 -12.14 23.90
C GLY A 194 17.38 -13.66 23.73
N THR A 195 16.25 -14.35 23.62
CA THR A 195 16.20 -15.79 23.28
C THR A 195 15.73 -16.06 21.86
N CYS A 196 15.14 -15.06 21.19
CA CYS A 196 14.63 -15.20 19.82
C CYS A 196 15.77 -15.53 18.83
N ASP A 197 15.54 -16.54 17.99
CA ASP A 197 16.41 -17.00 16.91
C ASP A 197 15.61 -17.03 15.59
N PRO A 198 15.30 -15.86 14.99
CA PRO A 198 14.51 -15.78 13.76
C PRO A 198 15.12 -16.57 12.59
N ALA A 199 14.29 -17.28 11.82
CA ALA A 199 14.76 -18.07 10.66
C ALA A 199 15.53 -17.25 9.62
N HIS A 200 15.11 -16.01 9.39
CA HIS A 200 15.72 -15.09 8.43
C HIS A 200 16.68 -14.08 9.08
N GLY A 201 17.04 -14.30 10.34
CA GLY A 201 17.87 -13.39 11.13
C GLY A 201 17.13 -12.16 11.69
N SER A 202 17.90 -11.39 12.46
CA SER A 202 17.48 -10.15 13.11
C SER A 202 18.57 -9.10 12.98
N GLU A 203 18.19 -7.84 13.06
CA GLU A 203 19.09 -6.69 13.01
C GLU A 203 18.48 -5.51 13.76
N ASP A 204 19.31 -4.59 14.22
CA ASP A 204 18.84 -3.35 14.84
C ASP A 204 18.79 -2.25 13.76
N VAL A 205 17.60 -1.68 13.53
CA VAL A 205 17.39 -0.62 12.53
C VAL A 205 16.77 0.58 13.24
N ASP A 206 17.44 1.73 13.16
CA ASP A 206 17.04 2.97 13.82
C ASP A 206 16.88 2.81 15.36
N GLY A 207 17.75 2.02 15.97
CA GLY A 207 17.74 1.76 17.42
C GLY A 207 16.69 0.76 17.91
N GLU A 208 15.95 0.14 16.99
CA GLU A 208 14.90 -0.82 17.30
C GLU A 208 15.28 -2.24 16.85
N HIS A 209 15.04 -3.22 17.72
CA HIS A 209 15.29 -4.63 17.43
C HIS A 209 14.27 -5.18 16.43
N CYS A 210 14.73 -5.44 15.22
CA CYS A 210 13.91 -5.92 14.12
C CYS A 210 14.23 -7.37 13.77
N ARG A 211 13.21 -8.14 13.41
CA ARG A 211 13.39 -9.41 12.70
C ARG A 211 13.19 -9.21 11.21
N ARG A 212 13.78 -10.07 10.39
CA ARG A 212 13.55 -10.08 8.95
C ARG A 212 12.33 -10.93 8.61
N ILE A 213 11.40 -10.37 7.83
CA ILE A 213 10.29 -11.12 7.24
C ILE A 213 10.44 -11.17 5.71
N PRO A 214 10.05 -12.28 5.06
CA PRO A 214 10.10 -12.38 3.61
C PRO A 214 9.06 -11.45 2.99
N VAL A 215 9.48 -10.67 2.00
CA VAL A 215 8.62 -9.85 1.16
C VAL A 215 8.96 -10.09 -0.31
N LEU A 216 8.03 -9.82 -1.21
CA LEU A 216 8.34 -9.71 -2.63
C LEU A 216 8.56 -8.25 -2.98
N VAL A 217 9.59 -7.98 -3.78
CA VAL A 217 9.81 -6.68 -4.40
C VAL A 217 9.56 -6.85 -5.88
N LYS A 218 8.77 -5.93 -6.45
CA LYS A 218 8.42 -5.90 -7.87
C LYS A 218 9.00 -4.62 -8.46
N ASP A 219 10.00 -4.75 -9.31
CA ASP A 219 10.53 -3.62 -10.11
C ASP A 219 9.66 -3.50 -11.35
N VAL A 220 8.72 -2.56 -11.29
CA VAL A 220 7.89 -2.23 -12.44
C VAL A 220 8.69 -1.25 -13.31
N ALA A 221 8.57 -1.36 -14.63
CA ALA A 221 9.22 -0.46 -15.60
C ALA A 221 9.10 1.06 -15.26
N GLY A 222 9.89 1.91 -15.90
CA GLY A 222 9.73 3.35 -15.68
C GLY A 222 8.35 3.83 -16.13
N LEU A 223 7.64 4.57 -15.28
CA LEU A 223 6.51 5.39 -15.74
C LEU A 223 7.05 6.36 -16.80
N VAL A 224 6.30 6.55 -17.88
CA VAL A 224 6.58 7.54 -18.93
C VAL A 224 5.37 8.47 -19.09
N PRO A 225 5.56 9.72 -19.55
CA PRO A 225 4.44 10.65 -19.70
C PRO A 225 3.31 10.09 -20.56
N GLY A 226 2.07 10.14 -20.05
CA GLY A 226 0.89 9.61 -20.74
C GLY A 226 0.66 8.11 -20.58
N ALA A 227 1.27 7.47 -19.58
CA ALA A 227 1.05 6.06 -19.28
C ALA A 227 -0.43 5.75 -18.97
N HIS A 228 -1.13 6.66 -18.29
CA HIS A 228 -2.56 6.54 -18.00
C HIS A 228 -3.46 6.51 -19.24
N ALA A 229 -3.04 7.17 -20.34
CA ALA A 229 -3.78 7.23 -21.60
C ALA A 229 -3.46 6.04 -22.52
N GLY A 230 -2.72 5.03 -22.04
CA GLY A 230 -2.33 3.87 -22.84
C GLY A 230 -1.17 4.14 -23.80
N ARG A 231 -0.47 5.28 -23.69
CA ARG A 231 0.73 5.53 -24.50
C ARG A 231 1.80 4.47 -24.17
N GLY A 232 2.27 3.75 -25.17
CA GLY A 232 3.22 2.64 -25.00
C GLY A 232 2.57 1.43 -24.30
N ARG A 233 3.20 0.91 -23.24
CA ARG A 233 2.67 -0.21 -22.42
C ARG A 233 2.00 0.25 -21.12
N GLY A 234 1.68 1.53 -20.99
CA GLY A 234 1.31 2.18 -19.73
C GLY A 234 0.13 1.54 -18.98
N ASN A 235 -0.91 1.07 -19.67
CA ASN A 235 -2.07 0.48 -18.99
C ASN A 235 -1.77 -0.93 -18.42
N ALA A 236 -0.97 -1.74 -19.13
CA ALA A 236 -0.49 -3.03 -18.63
C ALA A 236 0.50 -2.85 -17.47
N PHE A 237 1.36 -1.83 -17.56
CA PHE A 237 2.29 -1.45 -16.49
C PHE A 237 1.58 -1.04 -15.20
N LEU A 238 0.48 -0.29 -15.30
CA LEU A 238 -0.27 0.13 -14.12
C LEU A 238 -1.05 -1.03 -13.49
N ASN A 239 -1.55 -1.97 -14.31
CA ASN A 239 -2.13 -3.21 -13.81
C ASN A 239 -1.12 -4.04 -13.00
N ASP A 240 0.17 -4.00 -13.35
CA ASP A 240 1.20 -4.65 -12.54
C ASP A 240 1.34 -4.07 -11.12
N LEU A 241 0.94 -2.81 -10.91
CA LEU A 241 0.92 -2.21 -9.59
C LEU A 241 -0.26 -2.70 -8.74
N CYS A 242 -1.31 -3.28 -9.33
CA CYS A 242 -2.45 -3.80 -8.58
C CYS A 242 -2.05 -4.89 -7.59
N ASP A 243 -0.99 -5.65 -7.84
CA ASP A 243 -0.52 -6.68 -6.90
C ASP A 243 0.24 -6.11 -5.70
N ALA A 244 0.71 -4.86 -5.79
CA ALA A 244 1.51 -4.25 -4.75
C ALA A 244 0.65 -3.90 -3.53
N ASP A 245 1.14 -4.23 -2.33
CA ASP A 245 0.51 -3.84 -1.06
C ASP A 245 0.90 -2.43 -0.64
N VAL A 246 2.12 -2.02 -0.99
CA VAL A 246 2.69 -0.69 -0.78
C VAL A 246 3.57 -0.31 -1.98
N LEU A 247 3.71 0.99 -2.23
CA LEU A 247 4.57 1.50 -3.28
C LEU A 247 5.79 2.20 -2.68
N VAL A 248 6.97 1.92 -3.22
CA VAL A 248 8.18 2.70 -3.00
C VAL A 248 8.45 3.50 -4.26
N HIS A 249 8.18 4.80 -4.18
CA HIS A 249 8.56 5.72 -5.24
C HIS A 249 10.04 6.03 -5.11
N VAL A 250 10.84 5.46 -6.02
CA VAL A 250 12.26 5.77 -6.15
C VAL A 250 12.39 7.08 -6.91
N VAL A 251 12.91 8.10 -6.25
CA VAL A 251 13.05 9.47 -6.74
C VAL A 251 14.53 9.79 -6.91
N ASP A 252 14.90 10.42 -8.01
CA ASP A 252 16.25 10.96 -8.17
C ASP A 252 16.39 12.27 -7.36
N ALA A 253 16.94 12.17 -6.15
CA ALA A 253 17.12 13.32 -5.27
C ALA A 253 18.13 14.34 -5.80
N SER A 254 19.00 13.95 -6.74
CA SER A 254 20.00 14.84 -7.33
C SER A 254 19.40 15.84 -8.33
N GLY A 255 18.18 15.58 -8.82
CA GLY A 255 17.50 16.44 -9.81
C GLY A 255 18.21 16.53 -11.17
N ARG A 256 19.16 15.64 -11.47
CA ARG A 256 19.97 15.70 -12.70
C ARG A 256 19.28 15.13 -13.94
N THR A 257 18.25 14.30 -13.75
CA THR A 257 17.55 13.63 -14.86
C THR A 257 16.23 14.34 -15.16
N ASP A 258 15.78 14.34 -16.42
CA ASP A 258 14.43 14.78 -16.81
C ASP A 258 13.38 13.66 -16.59
N ARG A 259 12.16 13.81 -17.11
CA ARG A 259 11.05 12.86 -16.96
C ARG A 259 11.25 11.58 -17.78
N GLU A 260 11.95 11.69 -18.89
CA GLU A 260 12.35 10.59 -19.77
C GLU A 260 13.57 9.83 -19.21
N GLY A 261 14.24 10.39 -18.20
CA GLY A 261 15.41 9.82 -17.54
C GLY A 261 16.73 10.15 -18.21
N VAL A 262 16.76 11.19 -19.05
CA VAL A 262 17.95 11.74 -19.70
C VAL A 262 18.66 12.69 -18.75
N ASP A 263 19.97 12.52 -18.62
CA ASP A 263 20.81 13.41 -17.80
C ASP A 263 20.91 14.80 -18.45
N GLN A 264 20.51 15.82 -17.70
CA GLN A 264 20.45 17.21 -18.14
C GLN A 264 21.72 18.01 -17.81
N VAL A 265 22.63 17.45 -17.00
CA VAL A 265 23.77 18.20 -16.46
C VAL A 265 25.05 17.95 -17.27
N GLY A 266 25.20 16.74 -17.84
CA GLY A 266 26.44 16.32 -18.50
C GLY A 266 27.68 16.59 -17.62
N ASP A 267 28.82 16.88 -18.24
CA ASP A 267 30.08 17.24 -17.52
C ASP A 267 30.07 18.67 -16.93
N SER A 268 29.05 19.49 -17.23
CA SER A 268 29.06 20.94 -16.90
C SER A 268 28.77 21.23 -15.42
N GLY A 269 28.23 20.26 -14.66
CA GLY A 269 27.98 20.38 -13.23
C GLY A 269 26.88 21.37 -12.82
N VAL A 270 26.24 22.06 -13.77
CA VAL A 270 25.15 23.01 -13.52
C VAL A 270 23.81 22.30 -13.72
N ILE A 271 22.96 22.30 -12.69
CA ILE A 271 21.57 21.82 -12.81
C ILE A 271 20.87 22.75 -13.79
N GLY A 272 20.65 22.27 -15.02
CA GLY A 272 19.80 22.96 -15.98
C GLY A 272 18.43 23.15 -15.35
N ASP A 273 17.95 24.39 -15.38
CA ASP A 273 16.62 24.78 -14.92
C ASP A 273 15.56 24.14 -15.82
N SER A 274 15.31 22.84 -15.60
CA SER A 274 14.19 22.13 -16.22
C SER A 274 12.84 22.57 -15.63
N GLY A 275 12.83 23.57 -14.73
CA GLY A 275 11.64 24.22 -14.18
C GLY A 275 10.76 23.36 -13.25
N VAL A 276 10.94 22.05 -13.22
CA VAL A 276 10.01 21.12 -12.53
C VAL A 276 10.58 20.59 -11.20
N GLY A 277 11.91 20.49 -11.06
CA GLY A 277 12.59 20.09 -9.82
C GLY A 277 12.20 18.69 -9.30
N VAL A 278 12.90 18.22 -8.26
CA VAL A 278 12.65 16.89 -7.64
C VAL A 278 11.21 16.74 -7.17
N ALA A 279 10.62 17.83 -6.67
CA ALA A 279 9.22 17.84 -6.25
C ALA A 279 8.27 17.65 -7.45
N GLY A 280 8.46 18.33 -8.56
CA GLY A 280 7.57 18.17 -9.71
C GLY A 280 7.63 16.77 -10.33
N ASP A 281 8.76 16.06 -10.23
CA ASP A 281 8.85 14.64 -10.64
C ASP A 281 7.94 13.73 -9.80
N ILE A 282 7.93 13.94 -8.48
CA ILE A 282 7.04 13.20 -7.56
C ILE A 282 5.58 13.51 -7.88
N GLN A 283 5.28 14.80 -8.09
CA GLN A 283 3.93 15.24 -8.44
C GLN A 283 3.46 14.61 -9.75
N TRP A 284 4.30 14.57 -10.76
CA TRP A 284 3.99 13.96 -12.05
C TRP A 284 3.69 12.45 -11.93
N VAL A 285 4.50 11.67 -11.22
CA VAL A 285 4.23 10.24 -11.00
C VAL A 285 2.90 10.02 -10.30
N ARG A 286 2.57 10.86 -9.31
CA ARG A 286 1.29 10.81 -8.61
C ARG A 286 0.12 11.11 -9.51
N GLU A 287 0.24 12.12 -10.38
CA GLU A 287 -0.78 12.46 -11.35
C GLU A 287 -1.05 11.31 -12.34
N GLU A 288 -0.01 10.63 -12.81
CA GLU A 288 -0.19 9.46 -13.68
C GLU A 288 -0.96 8.32 -12.98
N LEU A 289 -0.62 8.01 -11.73
CA LEU A 289 -1.35 7.01 -10.94
C LEU A 289 -2.80 7.42 -10.69
N HIS A 290 -3.04 8.72 -10.42
CA HIS A 290 -4.37 9.27 -10.21
C HIS A 290 -5.23 9.18 -11.47
N ARG A 291 -4.72 9.69 -12.60
CA ARG A 291 -5.47 9.74 -13.86
C ARG A 291 -5.86 8.36 -14.37
N TRP A 292 -5.05 7.33 -14.09
CA TRP A 292 -5.39 5.96 -14.43
C TRP A 292 -6.63 5.45 -13.72
N ILE A 293 -6.68 5.56 -12.39
CA ILE A 293 -7.83 5.10 -11.61
C ILE A 293 -9.04 5.98 -11.89
N PHE A 294 -8.83 7.30 -11.92
CA PHE A 294 -9.86 8.27 -12.24
C PHE A 294 -10.50 8.00 -13.61
N GLY A 295 -9.70 7.83 -14.66
CA GLY A 295 -10.20 7.52 -15.99
C GLY A 295 -11.02 6.23 -16.05
N ASN A 296 -10.59 5.18 -15.32
CA ASN A 296 -11.32 3.92 -15.26
C ASN A 296 -12.69 4.06 -14.57
N VAL A 297 -12.77 4.82 -13.49
CA VAL A 297 -14.03 5.06 -12.76
C VAL A 297 -14.93 6.04 -13.52
N ARG A 298 -14.35 7.12 -14.06
CA ARG A 298 -15.07 8.16 -14.83
C ARG A 298 -15.83 7.55 -16.01
N ARG A 299 -15.18 6.69 -16.82
CA ARG A 299 -15.81 6.01 -17.96
C ARG A 299 -17.03 5.18 -17.59
N LYS A 300 -17.09 4.66 -16.35
CA LYS A 300 -18.19 3.83 -15.85
C LYS A 300 -19.12 4.60 -14.89
N TRP A 301 -18.98 5.92 -14.80
CA TRP A 301 -19.74 6.74 -13.84
C TRP A 301 -21.25 6.73 -14.11
N ARG A 302 -21.65 6.64 -15.39
CA ARG A 302 -23.07 6.51 -15.79
C ARG A 302 -23.75 5.32 -15.09
N THR A 303 -23.04 4.20 -14.96
CA THR A 303 -23.52 3.00 -14.26
C THR A 303 -23.69 3.27 -12.76
N VAL A 304 -22.78 4.00 -12.14
CA VAL A 304 -22.85 4.37 -10.71
C VAL A 304 -24.02 5.31 -10.43
N ARG A 305 -24.28 6.30 -11.32
CA ARG A 305 -25.45 7.20 -11.17
C ARG A 305 -26.77 6.42 -11.17
N ARG A 306 -26.88 5.39 -12.01
CA ARG A 306 -28.06 4.51 -12.10
C ARG A 306 -28.14 3.52 -10.93
N ARG A 307 -27.02 2.90 -10.57
CA ARG A 307 -26.90 1.85 -9.53
C ARG A 307 -25.72 2.17 -8.59
N PRO A 308 -25.91 3.04 -7.58
CA PRO A 308 -24.85 3.53 -6.68
C PRO A 308 -24.07 2.44 -5.95
N GLU A 309 -24.72 1.32 -5.66
CA GLU A 309 -24.14 0.13 -5.03
C GLU A 309 -23.02 -0.56 -5.84
N ARG A 310 -22.90 -0.21 -7.14
CA ARG A 310 -21.85 -0.67 -8.05
C ARG A 310 -20.55 0.12 -7.90
N LEU A 311 -20.51 1.23 -7.17
CA LEU A 311 -19.29 2.05 -7.04
C LEU A 311 -18.10 1.21 -6.56
N GLN A 312 -18.28 0.41 -5.51
CA GLN A 312 -17.18 -0.41 -4.97
C GLN A 312 -16.73 -1.49 -5.95
N ASP A 313 -17.64 -2.02 -6.79
CA ASP A 313 -17.33 -3.05 -7.78
C ASP A 313 -16.34 -2.54 -8.84
N LEU A 314 -16.34 -1.22 -9.12
CA LEU A 314 -15.38 -0.59 -10.02
C LEU A 314 -13.93 -0.67 -9.52
N PHE A 315 -13.72 -0.90 -8.22
CA PHE A 315 -12.38 -0.96 -7.63
C PHE A 315 -11.89 -2.39 -7.34
N VAL A 316 -12.72 -3.42 -7.55
CA VAL A 316 -12.34 -4.83 -7.30
C VAL A 316 -11.14 -5.25 -8.15
N GLY A 317 -11.02 -4.71 -9.37
CA GLY A 317 -9.89 -4.94 -10.27
C GLY A 317 -8.52 -4.51 -9.72
N TYR A 318 -8.49 -3.72 -8.64
CA TYR A 318 -7.25 -3.33 -7.94
C TYR A 318 -6.89 -4.27 -6.78
N HIS A 319 -7.42 -5.50 -6.76
CA HIS A 319 -7.23 -6.52 -5.72
C HIS A 319 -7.58 -6.00 -4.31
N CYS A 320 -8.68 -5.25 -4.20
CA CYS A 320 -9.14 -4.70 -2.93
C CYS A 320 -10.53 -5.23 -2.56
N VAL A 321 -10.83 -5.18 -1.27
CA VAL A 321 -12.16 -5.50 -0.72
C VAL A 321 -13.04 -4.24 -0.73
N ARG A 322 -14.36 -4.39 -0.74
CA ARG A 322 -15.31 -3.26 -0.70
C ARG A 322 -15.01 -2.26 0.42
N ALA A 323 -14.62 -2.75 1.60
CA ALA A 323 -14.20 -1.95 2.75
C ALA A 323 -13.03 -0.97 2.47
N THR A 324 -12.24 -1.22 1.42
CA THR A 324 -11.16 -0.31 0.99
C THR A 324 -11.72 0.97 0.40
N VAL A 325 -12.79 0.86 -0.39
CA VAL A 325 -13.49 2.01 -0.97
C VAL A 325 -14.31 2.71 0.10
N ASP A 326 -14.96 1.96 1.00
CA ASP A 326 -15.68 2.54 2.13
C ASP A 326 -14.75 3.38 3.02
N ALA A 327 -13.55 2.89 3.32
CA ALA A 327 -12.55 3.67 4.06
C ALA A 327 -12.02 4.90 3.29
N ALA A 328 -12.07 4.90 1.96
CA ALA A 328 -11.75 6.09 1.16
C ALA A 328 -12.89 7.12 1.23
N LEU A 329 -14.14 6.66 1.13
CA LEU A 329 -15.35 7.48 1.30
C LEU A 329 -15.39 8.13 2.70
N ASP A 330 -15.04 7.36 3.74
CA ASP A 330 -14.98 7.85 5.13
C ASP A 330 -13.97 8.98 5.34
N ARG A 331 -12.96 9.08 4.47
CA ARG A 331 -11.94 10.14 4.51
C ARG A 331 -12.33 11.40 3.74
N MET A 332 -13.36 11.34 2.89
CA MET A 332 -13.80 12.49 2.10
C MET A 332 -14.40 13.59 3.00
N PRO A 333 -14.23 14.87 2.63
CA PRO A 333 -14.84 15.97 3.36
C PRO A 333 -16.37 15.89 3.30
N ASN A 334 -17.05 16.28 4.38
CA ASN A 334 -18.51 16.27 4.49
C ASN A 334 -19.16 14.90 4.19
N ASN A 335 -18.41 13.80 4.36
CA ASN A 335 -18.97 12.47 4.20
C ASN A 335 -20.02 12.21 5.28
N VAL A 336 -21.22 11.83 4.86
CA VAL A 336 -22.25 11.25 5.73
C VAL A 336 -22.21 9.74 5.47
N PRO A 337 -21.72 8.93 6.44
CA PRO A 337 -21.61 7.48 6.25
C PRO A 337 -22.99 6.86 5.98
N ASP A 338 -23.09 6.03 4.94
CA ASP A 338 -24.27 5.20 4.73
C ASP A 338 -24.18 3.96 5.65
N PRO A 339 -25.20 3.67 6.49
CA PRO A 339 -25.22 2.46 7.31
C PRO A 339 -25.06 1.15 6.52
N ARG A 340 -25.35 1.14 5.22
CA ARG A 340 -25.18 -0.02 4.32
C ARG A 340 -23.80 -0.08 3.65
N GLY A 341 -22.96 0.95 3.85
CA GLY A 341 -21.70 1.15 3.13
C GLY A 341 -21.91 1.70 1.72
N GLY A 342 -20.91 2.41 1.20
CA GLY A 342 -20.95 3.01 -0.14
C GLY A 342 -21.54 4.42 -0.23
N ILE A 343 -22.03 4.75 -1.43
CA ILE A 343 -22.58 6.06 -1.79
C ILE A 343 -24.10 5.95 -2.01
N THR A 344 -24.86 6.93 -1.51
CA THR A 344 -26.29 7.03 -1.78
C THR A 344 -26.57 7.54 -3.20
N ARG A 345 -27.76 7.25 -3.75
CA ARG A 345 -28.17 7.76 -5.07
C ARG A 345 -28.12 9.29 -5.13
N GLU A 346 -28.67 9.95 -4.13
CA GLU A 346 -28.68 11.42 -4.01
C GLU A 346 -27.27 12.00 -4.08
N ARG A 347 -26.30 11.38 -3.40
CA ARG A 347 -24.90 11.81 -3.44
C ARG A 347 -24.26 11.53 -4.79
N ALA A 348 -24.47 10.34 -5.37
CA ALA A 348 -23.93 10.00 -6.68
C ALA A 348 -24.40 10.97 -7.78
N LEU A 349 -25.64 11.47 -7.69
CA LEU A 349 -26.19 12.49 -8.59
C LEU A 349 -25.62 13.89 -8.33
N ALA A 350 -25.32 14.23 -7.08
CA ALA A 350 -24.79 15.53 -6.69
C ALA A 350 -23.26 15.70 -6.90
N TRP A 351 -22.53 14.61 -7.14
CA TRP A 351 -21.08 14.65 -7.29
C TRP A 351 -20.63 15.33 -8.57
N THR A 352 -19.67 16.24 -8.42
CA THR A 352 -18.93 16.83 -9.54
C THR A 352 -17.63 16.06 -9.80
N GLU A 353 -16.90 16.46 -10.84
CA GLU A 353 -15.57 15.92 -11.14
C GLU A 353 -14.64 15.99 -9.92
N ARG A 354 -14.74 17.08 -9.14
CA ARG A 354 -13.96 17.31 -7.92
C ARG A 354 -14.17 16.20 -6.89
N GLU A 355 -15.41 15.79 -6.63
CA GLU A 355 -15.69 14.74 -5.64
C GLU A 355 -15.13 13.38 -6.10
N LEU A 356 -15.17 13.08 -7.40
CA LEU A 356 -14.53 11.86 -7.91
C LEU A 356 -13.00 11.95 -7.78
N HIS A 357 -12.38 13.10 -8.06
CA HIS A 357 -10.95 13.30 -7.80
C HIS A 357 -10.62 13.05 -6.33
N LEU A 358 -11.41 13.59 -5.40
CA LEU A 358 -11.19 13.37 -3.97
C LEU A 358 -11.31 11.89 -3.58
N LEU A 359 -12.33 11.19 -4.07
CA LEU A 359 -12.48 9.75 -3.83
C LEU A 359 -11.23 8.99 -4.32
N VAL A 360 -10.77 9.26 -5.55
CA VAL A 360 -9.60 8.58 -6.13
C VAL A 360 -8.33 8.90 -5.35
N ALA A 361 -8.14 10.16 -4.93
CA ALA A 361 -6.98 10.56 -4.14
C ALA A 361 -6.97 9.82 -2.78
N HIS A 362 -8.10 9.77 -2.07
CA HIS A 362 -8.21 9.01 -0.82
C HIS A 362 -8.04 7.50 -1.05
N PHE A 363 -8.61 6.96 -2.13
CA PHE A 363 -8.47 5.55 -2.50
C PHE A 363 -7.01 5.18 -2.71
N LEU A 364 -6.24 5.98 -3.46
CA LEU A 364 -4.80 5.77 -3.65
C LEU A 364 -4.06 5.70 -2.32
N ARG A 365 -4.36 6.59 -1.36
CA ARG A 365 -3.72 6.60 -0.04
C ARG A 365 -4.08 5.40 0.83
N VAL A 366 -5.33 4.91 0.73
CA VAL A 366 -5.77 3.71 1.45
C VAL A 366 -5.17 2.45 0.82
N ARG A 367 -5.29 2.32 -0.50
CA ARG A 367 -4.96 1.10 -1.23
C ARG A 367 -3.48 0.95 -1.50
N PHE A 368 -2.82 2.04 -1.89
CA PHE A 368 -1.42 2.07 -2.28
C PHE A 368 -0.65 3.12 -1.46
N PRO A 369 -0.45 2.91 -0.14
CA PRO A 369 0.43 3.80 0.63
C PRO A 369 1.81 3.91 -0.05
N ILE A 370 2.29 5.14 -0.18
CA ILE A 370 3.53 5.46 -0.90
C ILE A 370 4.61 5.88 0.08
N LEU A 371 5.80 5.29 -0.05
CA LEU A 371 7.04 5.76 0.55
C LEU A 371 7.89 6.44 -0.52
N LEU A 372 8.43 7.63 -0.23
CA LEU A 372 9.43 8.28 -1.10
C LEU A 372 10.84 7.78 -0.74
N ALA A 373 11.44 6.96 -1.59
CA ALA A 373 12.86 6.63 -1.53
C ALA A 373 13.65 7.70 -2.31
N LEU A 374 14.18 8.69 -1.59
CA LEU A 374 14.94 9.80 -2.16
C LEU A 374 16.36 9.30 -2.49
N ASN A 375 16.47 8.65 -3.64
CA ASN A 375 17.64 7.93 -4.10
C ASN A 375 18.73 8.87 -4.65
N LYS A 376 19.97 8.37 -4.74
CA LYS A 376 21.16 9.16 -5.10
C LYS A 376 21.44 10.28 -4.09
N ALA A 377 21.12 10.05 -2.81
CA ALA A 377 21.37 11.00 -1.72
C ALA A 377 22.88 11.28 -1.47
N ASP A 378 23.74 10.44 -2.04
CA ASP A 378 25.21 10.56 -2.05
C ASP A 378 25.72 11.58 -3.08
N VAL A 379 24.90 11.95 -4.05
CA VAL A 379 25.29 12.90 -5.10
C VAL A 379 25.29 14.32 -4.56
N VAL A 380 26.35 15.07 -4.85
CA VAL A 380 26.48 16.48 -4.46
C VAL A 380 25.30 17.30 -4.97
N GLY A 381 24.64 18.03 -4.06
CA GLY A 381 23.45 18.85 -4.32
C GLY A 381 22.12 18.14 -4.05
N ALA A 382 22.11 16.84 -3.75
CA ALA A 382 20.89 16.10 -3.46
C ALA A 382 20.20 16.57 -2.15
N ASP A 383 20.94 17.18 -1.23
CA ASP A 383 20.45 17.75 0.01
C ASP A 383 19.41 18.86 -0.22
N VAL A 384 19.61 19.69 -1.24
CA VAL A 384 18.65 20.74 -1.65
C VAL A 384 17.35 20.12 -2.15
N GLY A 385 17.44 19.08 -2.99
CA GLY A 385 16.28 18.35 -3.49
C GLY A 385 15.51 17.67 -2.35
N ILE A 386 16.21 17.01 -1.43
CA ILE A 386 15.62 16.37 -0.25
C ILE A 386 14.90 17.39 0.63
N ALA A 387 15.53 18.54 0.89
CA ALA A 387 14.94 19.60 1.69
C ALA A 387 13.67 20.17 1.03
N ALA A 388 13.71 20.40 -0.29
CA ALA A 388 12.56 20.89 -1.05
C ALA A 388 11.37 19.91 -1.01
N VAL A 389 11.62 18.62 -1.17
CA VAL A 389 10.58 17.58 -1.07
C VAL A 389 9.95 17.56 0.31
N ARG A 390 10.76 17.58 1.36
CA ARG A 390 10.27 17.59 2.75
C ARG A 390 9.52 18.87 3.11
N ALA A 391 9.91 20.01 2.53
CA ALA A 391 9.21 21.27 2.72
C ALA A 391 7.83 21.27 2.04
N ARG A 392 7.74 20.72 0.82
CA ARG A 392 6.46 20.62 0.09
C ARG A 392 5.50 19.60 0.70
N TRP A 393 6.02 18.47 1.19
CA TRP A 393 5.22 17.38 1.76
C TRP A 393 5.76 16.92 3.13
N PRO A 394 5.58 17.72 4.19
CA PRO A 394 6.14 17.42 5.51
C PRO A 394 5.54 16.17 6.17
N GLY A 395 4.34 15.75 5.77
CA GLY A 395 3.68 14.53 6.25
C GLY A 395 3.97 13.27 5.43
N GLU A 396 4.63 13.39 4.28
CA GLU A 396 4.89 12.24 3.43
C GLU A 396 6.10 11.45 3.94
N PRO A 397 5.96 10.12 4.15
CA PRO A 397 7.06 9.30 4.60
C PRO A 397 8.15 9.26 3.52
N SER A 398 9.37 9.64 3.89
CA SER A 398 10.51 9.71 2.97
C SER A 398 11.80 9.22 3.63
N VAL A 399 12.59 8.46 2.87
CA VAL A 399 13.88 7.92 3.31
C VAL A 399 14.96 8.28 2.29
N PRO A 400 15.94 9.14 2.67
CA PRO A 400 17.15 9.33 1.88
C PRO A 400 17.88 8.01 1.68
N THR A 401 18.17 7.68 0.43
CA THR A 401 18.73 6.40 0.04
C THR A 401 19.85 6.61 -0.98
N SER A 402 20.86 5.76 -0.91
CA SER A 402 21.88 5.64 -1.95
C SER A 402 21.94 4.18 -2.34
N ALA A 403 21.02 3.72 -3.20
CA ALA A 403 20.82 2.29 -3.46
C ALA A 403 22.11 1.55 -3.87
N ARG A 404 23.04 2.25 -4.52
CA ARG A 404 24.33 1.71 -4.95
C ARG A 404 25.37 1.60 -3.84
N LEU A 405 25.35 2.51 -2.87
CA LEU A 405 26.45 2.72 -1.90
C LEU A 405 26.05 2.45 -0.44
N ASP A 406 24.77 2.61 -0.10
CA ASP A 406 24.23 2.45 1.24
C ASP A 406 23.10 1.38 1.26
N PRO A 407 23.45 0.10 1.42
CA PRO A 407 22.46 -0.96 1.67
C PRO A 407 21.64 -0.72 2.96
N GLY A 408 22.16 0.06 3.92
CA GLY A 408 21.42 0.48 5.11
C GLY A 408 20.23 1.38 4.79
N GLY A 409 20.37 2.28 3.83
CA GLY A 409 19.28 3.12 3.31
C GLY A 409 18.17 2.31 2.67
N VAL A 410 18.52 1.29 1.88
CA VAL A 410 17.54 0.35 1.29
C VAL A 410 16.80 -0.43 2.39
N ARG A 411 17.50 -0.89 3.44
CA ARG A 411 16.87 -1.53 4.60
C ARG A 411 15.90 -0.61 5.33
N ARG A 412 16.30 0.64 5.61
CA ARG A 412 15.43 1.65 6.25
C ARG A 412 14.20 1.94 5.38
N ALA A 413 14.38 2.03 4.06
CA ALA A 413 13.27 2.23 3.13
C ALA A 413 12.30 1.03 3.13
N LEU A 414 12.80 -0.22 3.09
CA LEU A 414 11.94 -1.40 3.20
C LEU A 414 11.20 -1.48 4.54
N LYS A 415 11.90 -1.20 5.65
CA LYS A 415 11.29 -1.11 7.00
C LYS A 415 10.15 -0.09 7.00
N ALA A 416 10.42 1.12 6.51
CA ALA A 416 9.44 2.20 6.46
C ALA A 416 8.26 1.86 5.55
N ALA A 417 8.51 1.24 4.38
CA ALA A 417 7.47 0.85 3.43
C ALA A 417 6.52 -0.20 4.01
N VAL A 418 7.06 -1.26 4.61
CA VAL A 418 6.24 -2.27 5.31
C VAL A 418 5.50 -1.65 6.50
N GLY A 419 6.14 -0.70 7.20
CA GLY A 419 5.51 0.06 8.29
C GLY A 419 4.33 0.94 7.86
N LEU A 420 4.18 1.27 6.57
CA LEU A 420 2.98 1.97 6.08
C LEU A 420 1.74 1.08 6.11
N LYS A 421 1.93 -0.24 6.04
CA LYS A 421 0.85 -1.23 6.05
C LYS A 421 1.34 -2.48 6.79
N PRO A 422 1.51 -2.41 8.13
CA PRO A 422 2.21 -3.44 8.88
C PRO A 422 1.45 -4.78 8.82
N PRO A 423 2.13 -5.90 8.53
CA PRO A 423 1.50 -7.21 8.58
C PRO A 423 1.29 -7.69 10.01
N THR A 424 0.27 -8.53 10.18
CA THR A 424 0.12 -9.30 11.41
C THR A 424 1.14 -10.43 11.40
N LEU A 425 1.96 -10.54 12.44
CA LEU A 425 2.92 -11.63 12.58
C LEU A 425 2.33 -12.72 13.49
N GLY A 426 2.36 -13.97 13.05
CA GLY A 426 1.94 -15.13 13.85
C GLY A 426 3.08 -16.11 14.06
N PHE A 427 3.21 -16.62 15.29
CA PHE A 427 4.33 -17.45 15.73
C PHE A 427 3.81 -18.77 16.27
N PRO A 428 3.69 -19.80 15.41
CA PRO A 428 3.29 -21.12 15.85
C PRO A 428 4.43 -21.80 16.61
N VAL A 429 4.18 -22.16 17.87
CA VAL A 429 5.18 -22.76 18.77
C VAL A 429 4.65 -24.05 19.41
N ASP A 430 5.56 -24.94 19.80
CA ASP A 430 5.23 -26.13 20.59
C ASP A 430 5.31 -25.87 22.10
N ASP A 431 6.08 -24.85 22.49
CA ASP A 431 6.28 -24.45 23.88
C ASP A 431 6.15 -22.92 24.01
N LEU A 432 5.11 -22.48 24.73
CA LEU A 432 4.83 -21.06 24.95
C LEU A 432 5.88 -20.38 25.86
N ASP A 433 6.50 -21.10 26.80
CA ASP A 433 7.45 -20.46 27.72
C ASP A 433 8.76 -20.15 27.03
N THR A 434 9.21 -21.07 26.18
CA THR A 434 10.48 -20.93 25.46
C THR A 434 10.31 -20.31 24.08
N GLY A 435 9.10 -20.28 23.53
CA GLY A 435 8.83 -19.91 22.14
C GLY A 435 9.40 -20.91 21.12
N ALA A 436 9.81 -22.10 21.57
CA ALA A 436 10.46 -23.09 20.72
C ALA A 436 9.45 -23.91 19.91
N SER A 437 9.88 -24.28 18.70
CA SER A 437 9.17 -25.20 17.81
C SER A 437 10.00 -26.46 17.60
N ARG A 438 9.38 -27.62 17.37
CA ARG A 438 10.07 -28.88 17.08
C ARG A 438 10.31 -29.02 15.59
N GLY A 439 11.54 -29.35 15.21
CA GLY A 439 11.90 -29.66 13.83
C GLY A 439 11.43 -31.06 13.40
N GLY A 440 11.03 -31.21 12.14
CA GLY A 440 10.78 -32.53 11.54
C GLY A 440 12.08 -33.33 11.38
N ARG A 441 12.01 -34.66 11.58
CA ARG A 441 13.13 -35.60 11.37
C ARG A 441 13.81 -35.37 10.01
N ARG A 442 15.15 -35.23 9.99
CA ARG A 442 15.98 -35.39 8.78
C ARG A 442 15.65 -36.73 8.11
N GLY A 443 15.44 -36.72 6.79
CA GLY A 443 15.35 -37.94 5.98
C GLY A 443 16.61 -38.77 6.16
N GLY A 444 16.44 -40.02 6.58
CA GLY A 444 17.53 -40.95 6.84
C GLY A 444 18.21 -41.39 5.54
N GLY A 445 19.50 -41.06 5.42
CA GLY A 445 20.43 -41.75 4.53
C GLY A 445 21.59 -42.30 5.36
N GLY A 446 21.73 -43.63 5.40
CA GLY A 446 22.96 -44.32 5.86
C GLY A 446 22.84 -45.01 7.21
N GLY A 447 22.87 -46.35 7.18
CA GLY A 447 22.63 -47.21 8.34
C GLY A 447 23.65 -47.09 9.47
N GLY A 448 23.12 -47.09 10.69
CA GLY A 448 23.84 -47.35 11.93
C GLY A 448 22.83 -47.91 12.93
N VAL A 449 23.02 -49.17 13.34
CA VAL A 449 22.21 -49.81 14.38
C VAL A 449 22.63 -49.18 15.71
N GLY A 450 21.95 -48.09 16.08
CA GLY A 450 22.03 -47.43 17.38
C GLY A 450 20.81 -47.78 18.22
N THR A 451 21.05 -48.06 19.50
CA THR A 451 20.08 -48.49 20.52
C THR A 451 18.88 -47.55 20.65
N ALA A 452 17.72 -48.14 20.93
CA ALA A 452 16.45 -47.44 21.11
C ALA A 452 16.47 -46.58 22.38
N ASP A 453 16.91 -45.32 22.27
CA ASP A 453 16.63 -44.26 23.27
C ASP A 453 16.75 -42.81 22.73
N ASP A 454 17.13 -42.57 21.47
CA ASP A 454 17.23 -41.20 20.94
C ASP A 454 15.93 -40.72 20.26
N ALA A 455 14.98 -40.29 21.09
CA ALA A 455 13.87 -39.41 20.69
C ALA A 455 14.25 -37.92 20.79
N SER A 456 15.52 -37.58 20.52
CA SER A 456 16.02 -36.20 20.50
C SER A 456 15.51 -35.45 19.27
N THR A 457 14.23 -35.07 19.32
CA THR A 457 13.68 -34.07 18.39
C THR A 457 14.34 -32.75 18.73
N GLU A 458 15.32 -32.33 17.93
CA GLU A 458 16.07 -31.09 18.14
C GLU A 458 15.09 -29.91 18.21
N ARG A 459 15.10 -29.20 19.35
CA ARG A 459 14.28 -27.99 19.52
C ARG A 459 14.85 -26.92 18.59
N VAL A 460 14.03 -26.44 17.67
CA VAL A 460 14.33 -25.30 16.80
C VAL A 460 14.20 -24.03 17.65
N GLY A 461 15.10 -23.07 17.44
CA GLY A 461 15.25 -21.85 18.26
C GLY A 461 13.95 -21.07 18.51
N SER A 462 13.96 -20.21 19.53
CA SER A 462 12.77 -19.47 19.98
C SER A 462 12.24 -18.51 18.91
N LEU A 463 10.93 -18.47 18.69
CA LEU A 463 10.26 -17.59 17.72
C LEU A 463 10.83 -17.67 16.30
N ARG A 464 11.46 -18.79 15.97
CA ARG A 464 12.18 -18.99 14.72
C ARG A 464 11.25 -18.89 13.53
N GLU A 465 10.15 -19.63 13.58
CA GLU A 465 9.15 -19.64 12.53
C GLU A 465 8.20 -18.46 12.65
N CYS A 466 8.01 -17.77 11.53
CA CYS A 466 7.11 -16.63 11.41
C CYS A 466 6.15 -16.89 10.26
N VAL A 467 4.87 -16.63 10.50
CA VAL A 467 3.87 -16.53 9.44
C VAL A 467 3.49 -15.07 9.31
N VAL A 468 3.68 -14.51 8.11
CA VAL A 468 3.20 -13.17 7.76
C VAL A 468 1.73 -13.31 7.36
N LEU A 469 0.85 -12.58 8.05
CA LEU A 469 -0.59 -12.64 7.90
C LEU A 469 -1.16 -11.27 7.55
N ARG A 470 -2.31 -11.26 6.86
CA ARG A 470 -3.06 -10.02 6.60
C ARG A 470 -3.55 -9.40 7.92
N PRO A 471 -3.66 -8.06 8.02
CA PRO A 471 -4.25 -7.40 9.18
C PRO A 471 -5.64 -7.97 9.49
N GLY A 472 -5.93 -8.21 10.77
CA GLY A 472 -7.18 -8.82 11.23
C GLY A 472 -7.28 -10.33 11.08
N SER A 473 -6.21 -11.01 10.65
CA SER A 473 -6.18 -12.48 10.63
C SER A 473 -6.40 -13.09 12.00
N THR A 474 -7.15 -14.18 12.03
CA THR A 474 -7.57 -14.87 13.25
C THR A 474 -6.62 -16.03 13.61
N ALA A 475 -6.80 -16.60 14.80
CA ALA A 475 -6.14 -17.85 15.20
C ALA A 475 -6.37 -18.98 14.18
N TRP A 476 -7.55 -19.03 13.57
CA TRP A 476 -7.88 -20.00 12.52
C TRP A 476 -7.06 -19.78 11.25
N ASP A 477 -6.89 -18.54 10.84
CA ASP A 477 -6.14 -18.19 9.63
C ASP A 477 -4.65 -18.52 9.79
N LEU A 478 -4.10 -18.26 10.98
CA LEU A 478 -2.75 -18.72 11.34
C LEU A 478 -2.67 -20.24 11.26
N PHE A 479 -3.62 -20.96 11.87
CA PHE A 479 -3.62 -22.42 11.84
C PHE A 479 -3.64 -22.97 10.41
N GLY A 480 -4.53 -22.48 9.55
CA GLY A 480 -4.60 -22.87 8.13
C GLY A 480 -3.31 -22.54 7.36
N ALA A 481 -2.70 -21.38 7.64
CA ALA A 481 -1.41 -21.00 7.05
C ALA A 481 -0.26 -21.95 7.45
N VAL A 482 -0.26 -22.49 8.68
CA VAL A 482 0.72 -23.52 9.08
C VAL A 482 0.42 -24.87 8.41
N GLN A 483 -0.85 -25.27 8.27
CA GLN A 483 -1.21 -26.56 7.65
C GLN A 483 -0.84 -26.66 6.17
N SER A 484 -1.07 -25.59 5.41
CA SER A 484 -0.73 -25.54 3.97
C SER A 484 0.76 -25.72 3.67
N ARG A 485 1.66 -25.46 4.62
CA ARG A 485 3.10 -25.80 4.49
C ARG A 485 3.39 -27.31 4.53
N GLY A 486 2.46 -28.13 5.04
CA GLY A 486 2.67 -29.57 5.24
C GLY A 486 2.15 -30.49 4.14
N GLY A 487 1.47 -29.97 3.11
CA GLY A 487 0.69 -30.76 2.14
C GLY A 487 1.08 -30.66 0.66
N GLY A 488 2.07 -29.85 0.29
CA GLY A 488 2.46 -29.66 -1.12
C GLY A 488 3.69 -30.47 -1.51
N GLY A 489 3.52 -31.45 -2.40
CA GLY A 489 4.62 -32.02 -3.17
C GLY A 489 5.13 -30.99 -4.18
N ASP A 490 6.46 -30.93 -4.30
CA ASP A 490 7.21 -30.43 -5.45
C ASP A 490 6.90 -29.00 -5.98
N THR A 491 7.46 -27.99 -5.32
CA THR A 491 7.96 -26.78 -6.00
C THR A 491 9.33 -26.45 -5.41
N GLY A 492 10.38 -26.55 -6.23
CA GLY A 492 11.80 -26.48 -5.88
C GLY A 492 12.26 -25.24 -5.11
N GLY A 493 12.07 -25.27 -3.80
CA GLY A 493 12.60 -24.30 -2.84
C GLY A 493 12.49 -24.87 -1.43
N GLY A 494 13.41 -25.79 -1.09
CA GLY A 494 13.40 -26.52 0.18
C GLY A 494 13.68 -25.62 1.38
N ASP A 495 12.64 -25.03 1.95
CA ASP A 495 12.65 -24.53 3.34
C ASP A 495 12.15 -25.68 4.24
N GLY A 496 13.05 -26.60 4.54
CA GLY A 496 12.80 -27.91 5.18
C GLY A 496 12.45 -27.85 6.67
N GLY A 497 11.54 -26.98 7.08
CA GLY A 497 11.01 -26.88 8.43
C GLY A 497 9.49 -27.03 8.45
N SER A 498 8.97 -28.26 8.50
CA SER A 498 7.57 -28.45 8.87
C SER A 498 7.45 -28.28 10.37
N VAL A 499 6.80 -27.22 10.85
CA VAL A 499 6.33 -27.18 12.26
C VAL A 499 5.48 -28.43 12.48
N VAL A 500 5.76 -29.18 13.54
CA VAL A 500 4.92 -30.30 13.96
C VAL A 500 3.55 -29.78 14.48
N ALA A 501 3.50 -28.53 14.94
CA ALA A 501 2.40 -27.93 15.72
C ALA A 501 1.01 -27.95 15.08
N ALA A 502 0.87 -28.07 13.75
CA ALA A 502 -0.44 -28.00 13.07
C ALA A 502 -0.84 -29.28 12.29
N ARG A 503 -0.11 -30.39 12.43
CA ARG A 503 -0.47 -31.65 11.76
C ARG A 503 -1.64 -32.34 12.50
N GLY A 504 -2.85 -32.21 11.97
CA GLY A 504 -4.04 -32.87 12.51
C GLY A 504 -5.28 -31.96 12.53
N GLU A 505 -6.36 -32.43 13.15
CA GLU A 505 -7.59 -31.65 13.30
C GLU A 505 -7.44 -30.63 14.44
N PHE A 506 -7.84 -29.38 14.23
CA PHE A 506 -7.77 -28.34 15.27
C PHE A 506 -8.65 -28.71 16.47
N VAL A 507 -8.09 -28.66 17.67
CA VAL A 507 -8.84 -28.85 18.93
C VAL A 507 -8.99 -27.52 19.66
N ARG A 508 -7.86 -26.85 19.90
CA ARG A 508 -7.81 -25.57 20.62
C ARG A 508 -6.49 -24.85 20.41
N ALA A 509 -6.45 -23.56 20.73
CA ALA A 509 -5.24 -22.75 20.72
C ALA A 509 -5.01 -22.10 22.10
N GLU A 510 -3.76 -21.98 22.50
CA GLU A 510 -3.34 -21.15 23.64
C GLU A 510 -2.37 -20.09 23.15
N CYS A 511 -2.43 -18.90 23.74
CA CYS A 511 -1.48 -17.83 23.49
C CYS A 511 -0.89 -17.30 24.80
N ARG A 512 0.24 -16.60 24.69
CA ARG A 512 0.66 -15.64 25.73
C ARG A 512 -0.10 -14.35 25.50
N ASP A 513 -0.53 -13.68 26.57
CA ASP A 513 -1.20 -12.38 26.51
C ASP A 513 -0.85 -11.54 27.74
N GLY A 514 -1.00 -10.22 27.61
CA GLY A 514 -0.68 -9.21 28.62
C GLY A 514 0.76 -8.65 28.52
N PRO A 515 1.08 -7.60 29.31
CA PRO A 515 2.39 -6.95 29.27
C PRO A 515 3.53 -7.94 29.52
N GLY A 516 4.44 -8.07 28.56
CA GLY A 516 5.58 -9.00 28.64
C GLY A 516 5.21 -10.48 28.47
N GLY A 517 4.03 -10.80 27.92
CA GLY A 517 3.59 -12.17 27.66
C GLY A 517 3.44 -13.02 28.93
N CYS A 518 3.17 -12.41 30.08
CA CYS A 518 3.25 -13.11 31.37
C CYS A 518 2.09 -14.08 31.66
N ARG A 519 0.99 -14.08 30.89
CA ARG A 519 -0.17 -14.96 31.14
C ARG A 519 -0.48 -15.84 29.95
N ARG A 520 -0.62 -17.14 30.21
CA ARG A 520 -1.18 -18.08 29.23
C ARG A 520 -2.70 -18.00 29.29
N ARG A 521 -3.35 -18.01 28.13
CA ARG A 521 -4.80 -18.17 28.07
C ARG A 521 -5.24 -18.93 26.83
N LEU A 522 -6.47 -19.44 26.90
CA LEU A 522 -7.14 -20.00 25.75
C LEU A 522 -7.44 -18.87 24.74
N MET A 523 -7.17 -19.15 23.47
CA MET A 523 -7.46 -18.25 22.35
C MET A 523 -8.66 -18.81 21.57
N ARG A 524 -9.64 -17.96 21.25
CA ARG A 524 -10.78 -18.41 20.42
C ARG A 524 -10.33 -18.57 18.97
N ARG A 525 -11.04 -19.42 18.23
CA ARG A 525 -10.74 -19.71 16.82
C ARG A 525 -10.83 -18.45 15.94
N ASP A 526 -11.84 -17.63 16.19
CA ASP A 526 -12.18 -16.38 15.51
C ASP A 526 -11.48 -15.15 16.12
N GLU A 527 -10.64 -15.34 17.14
CA GLU A 527 -9.93 -14.24 17.78
C GLU A 527 -8.84 -13.69 16.87
N ALA A 528 -8.82 -12.36 16.67
CA ALA A 528 -7.81 -11.68 15.88
C ALA A 528 -6.42 -11.76 16.54
N ILE A 529 -5.40 -11.94 15.71
CA ILE A 529 -4.00 -11.93 16.12
C ILE A 529 -3.48 -10.48 16.09
N HIS A 530 -2.83 -10.09 17.18
CA HIS A 530 -2.14 -8.83 17.38
C HIS A 530 -0.83 -9.06 18.15
N GLU A 531 -0.03 -8.01 18.35
CA GLU A 531 1.30 -8.12 18.96
C GLU A 531 1.29 -8.81 20.34
N GLY A 532 0.25 -8.56 21.14
CA GLY A 532 0.09 -9.12 22.48
C GLY A 532 -0.23 -10.61 22.54
N ASN A 533 -0.87 -11.17 21.51
CA ASN A 533 -1.31 -12.59 21.47
C ASN A 533 -0.71 -13.41 20.32
N CYS A 534 0.32 -12.89 19.64
CA CYS A 534 0.88 -13.46 18.42
C CYS A 534 1.65 -14.77 18.57
N VAL A 535 2.04 -15.15 19.79
CA VAL A 535 2.72 -16.42 20.09
C VAL A 535 1.68 -17.46 20.46
N VAL A 536 1.46 -18.40 19.55
CA VAL A 536 0.32 -19.33 19.60
C VAL A 536 0.79 -20.77 19.58
N LYS A 537 0.29 -21.56 20.52
CA LYS A 537 0.43 -23.00 20.56
C LYS A 537 -0.88 -23.66 20.16
N PHE A 538 -0.81 -24.50 19.13
CA PHE A 538 -1.96 -25.26 18.67
C PHE A 538 -1.99 -26.66 19.30
N TYR A 539 -3.17 -27.08 19.69
CA TYR A 539 -3.47 -28.44 20.10
C TYR A 539 -4.28 -29.08 18.98
N VAL A 540 -3.73 -30.16 18.43
CA VAL A 540 -4.31 -30.88 17.31
C VAL A 540 -4.57 -32.33 17.67
N ASN A 541 -5.65 -32.89 17.13
CA ASN A 541 -5.91 -34.32 17.20
C ASN A 541 -5.28 -35.00 15.98
N GLN A 542 -4.25 -35.80 16.23
CA GLN A 542 -3.70 -36.70 15.22
C GLN A 542 -4.58 -37.95 15.14
N LYS A 543 -5.77 -37.84 14.55
CA LYS A 543 -6.48 -39.04 14.14
C LYS A 543 -5.65 -39.71 13.06
N ALA A 544 -4.90 -40.73 13.46
CA ALA A 544 -4.25 -41.66 12.58
C ALA A 544 -5.24 -42.13 11.53
N SER A 545 -4.76 -42.27 10.30
CA SER A 545 -5.34 -42.97 9.15
C SER A 545 -5.76 -44.43 9.42
N TRP A 546 -5.95 -44.83 10.68
CA TRP A 546 -6.19 -46.19 11.15
C TRP A 546 -7.67 -46.57 11.20
N GLN A 547 -8.60 -45.60 11.25
CA GLN A 547 -10.05 -45.88 11.22
C GLN A 547 -10.62 -46.07 9.81
N GLY A 548 -9.84 -45.84 8.75
CA GLY A 548 -10.26 -46.04 7.35
C GLY A 548 -10.01 -47.44 6.77
N LYS A 549 -9.39 -48.37 7.52
CA LYS A 549 -9.09 -49.75 7.06
C LYS A 549 -9.93 -50.84 7.73
N LYS A 550 -11.02 -50.47 8.41
CA LYS A 550 -12.06 -51.42 8.82
C LYS A 550 -13.41 -50.93 8.34
N LYS A 551 -13.69 -51.19 7.06
CA LYS A 551 -15.02 -51.56 6.58
C LYS A 551 -14.87 -52.37 5.31
#